data_AF-A0A5Q0P4J4-F1
#
_entry.id   AF-A0A5Q0P4J4-F1
#
_cell.length_a   1.000
_cell.length_b   1.000
_cell.length_c   1.000
_cell.angle_alpha   90.00
_cell.angle_beta   90.00
_cell.angle_gamma   90.00
#
_symmetry.space_group_name_H-M   'P 1'
#
loop_
_entity.id
_entity.type
_entity.pdbx_description
1 polymer ?
#
loop_
_entity_poly.entity_id
_entity_poly.type
_entity_poly.pdbx_seq_one_letter_code
_entity_poly.pdbx_strand_id
1 'polypeptide(L)' 'MKTTVKYVVLKSLDYQLGTPLFQEEIEADGQYFDQIPSTFEYQKLKLKVKSKELKRVYLAEENDDSQTIIVKVVVI' A
#
# COMPACT_ATOMS: atom_id res chain seq x y z
N MET A 1 -8.55 16.13 -0.06
CA MET A 1 -7.48 15.22 -0.52
C MET A 1 -7.89 13.81 -0.18
N LYS A 2 -8.19 13.02 -1.21
CA LYS A 2 -8.60 11.62 -1.06
C LYS A 2 -7.34 10.76 -0.97
N THR A 3 -7.12 10.05 0.15
CA THR A 3 -5.96 9.16 0.29
C THR A 3 -6.40 7.70 0.19
N THR A 4 -5.94 7.03 -0.87
CA THR A 4 -6.16 5.60 -1.11
C THR A 4 -4.89 4.85 -0.73
N VAL A 5 -5.01 3.85 0.14
CA VAL A 5 -3.89 3.00 0.55
C VAL A 5 -4.09 1.61 -0.03
N LYS A 6 -3.11 1.15 -0.78
CA LYS A 6 -3.11 -0.13 -1.48
C LYS A 6 -2.07 -1.05 -0.87
N TYR A 7 -2.51 -2.06 -0.14
CA TYR A 7 -1.68 -3.14 0.35
C TYR A 7 -1.52 -4.21 -0.72
N VAL A 8 -0.28 -4.58 -1.01
CA VAL A 8 0.07 -5.59 -2.01
C VAL A 8 0.87 -6.68 -1.32
N VAL A 9 0.25 -7.85 -1.14
CA VAL A 9 0.89 -9.02 -0.54
C VAL A 9 1.68 -9.77 -1.61
N LEU A 10 3.00 -9.82 -1.45
CA LEU A 10 3.92 -10.53 -2.33
C LEU A 10 4.18 -11.94 -1.81
N LYS A 11 4.23 -12.92 -2.74
CA LYS A 11 4.51 -14.33 -2.43
C LYS A 11 5.96 -14.59 -2.06
N SER A 12 6.89 -13.83 -2.64
CA SER A 12 8.33 -14.01 -2.49
C SER A 12 9.09 -12.68 -2.53
N LEU A 13 10.34 -12.68 -2.06
CA LEU A 13 11.27 -11.55 -2.07
C LEU A 13 11.61 -11.05 -3.49
N ASP A 14 11.72 -11.97 -4.45
CA ASP A 14 12.06 -11.73 -5.86
C ASP A 14 10.85 -11.45 -6.76
N TYR A 15 9.67 -11.24 -6.19
CA TYR A 15 8.43 -11.23 -6.97
C TYR A 15 8.21 -9.90 -7.72
N GLN A 16 8.85 -9.76 -8.88
CA GLN A 16 8.80 -8.52 -9.67
C GLN A 16 7.62 -8.41 -10.65
N LEU A 17 6.92 -9.49 -11.07
CA LEU A 17 6.08 -9.35 -12.29
C LEU A 17 4.94 -10.36 -12.55
N GLY A 18 4.28 -10.97 -11.57
CA GLY A 18 3.18 -11.90 -11.92
C GLY A 18 2.16 -12.17 -10.84
N THR A 19 1.19 -11.28 -10.64
CA THR A 19 0.01 -11.50 -9.78
C THR A 19 0.31 -11.50 -8.27
N PRO A 20 0.06 -10.41 -7.54
CA PRO A 20 0.15 -10.42 -6.07
C PRO A 20 -0.82 -11.45 -5.48
N LEU A 21 -0.46 -12.03 -4.34
CA LEU A 21 -1.31 -13.01 -3.65
C LEU A 21 -2.64 -12.39 -3.26
N PHE A 22 -2.59 -11.12 -2.85
CA PHE A 22 -3.73 -10.36 -2.40
C PHE A 22 -3.44 -8.86 -2.59
N GLN A 23 -4.48 -8.11 -2.95
CA GLN A 23 -4.46 -6.66 -2.98
C GLN A 23 -5.63 -6.16 -2.15
N GLU A 24 -5.37 -5.25 -1.23
CA GLU A 24 -6.41 -4.56 -0.46
C GLU A 24 -6.30 -3.07 -0.68
N GLU A 25 -7.41 -2.42 -0.95
CA GLU A 25 -7.49 -0.97 -1.11
C GLU A 25 -8.38 -0.43 0.00
N ILE A 26 -7.83 0.48 0.80
CA ILE A 26 -8.55 1.16 1.87
C ILE A 26 -8.48 2.67 1.65
N GLU A 27 -9.54 3.36 2.03
CA GLU A 27 -9.52 4.81 2.13
C GLU A 27 -9.00 5.18 3.52
N ALA A 28 -7.96 6.02 3.56
CA ALA A 28 -7.35 6.45 4.81
C ALA A 28 -7.09 7.95 4.79
N ASP A 29 -6.59 8.48 5.90
CA ASP A 29 -6.16 9.87 6.00
C ASP A 29 -4.75 10.07 5.41
N GLY A 30 -4.42 11.32 5.10
CA GLY A 30 -3.12 11.69 4.54
C GLY A 30 -1.91 11.36 5.43
N GLN A 31 -2.14 11.14 6.73
CA GLN A 31 -1.13 10.78 7.73
C GLN A 31 -0.91 9.26 7.86
N TYR A 32 -1.73 8.45 7.18
CA TYR A 32 -1.70 7.00 7.33
C TYR A 32 -0.35 6.39 6.92
N PHE A 33 0.38 7.04 6.00
CA PHE A 33 1.71 6.60 5.55
C PHE A 33 2.71 6.38 6.70
N ASP A 34 2.67 7.24 7.73
CA ASP A 34 3.56 7.19 8.88
C ASP A 34 3.07 6.24 9.96
N GLN A 35 1.78 5.92 9.96
CA GLN A 35 1.15 4.98 10.90
C GLN A 35 1.32 3.52 10.50
N ILE A 36 1.75 3.23 9.27
CA ILE A 36 1.95 1.86 8.79
C ILE A 36 3.09 1.19 9.59
N PRO A 37 2.79 0.13 10.37
CA PRO A 37 3.79 -0.58 11.15
C PRO A 37 4.71 -1.39 10.22
N SER A 38 5.96 -1.62 10.64
CA SER A 38 6.89 -2.44 9.85
C SER A 38 6.48 -3.91 9.74
N THR A 39 5.69 -4.41 10.70
CA THR A 39 5.15 -5.77 10.73
C THR A 39 3.74 -5.76 11.33
N PHE A 40 2.82 -6.53 10.79
CA PHE A 40 1.45 -6.68 11.30
C PHE A 40 0.91 -8.07 11.00
N GLU A 41 -0.14 -8.47 11.71
CA GLU A 41 -0.82 -9.74 11.46
C GLU A 41 -2.11 -9.52 10.68
N TYR A 42 -2.29 -10.26 9.60
CA TYR A 42 -3.47 -10.19 8.75
C TYR A 42 -3.89 -11.61 8.34
N GLN A 43 -5.16 -11.96 8.56
CA GLN A 43 -5.68 -13.30 8.29
C GLN A 43 -4.83 -14.46 8.87
N LYS A 44 -4.29 -14.29 10.10
CA LYS A 44 -3.37 -15.24 10.78
C LYS A 44 -2.00 -15.41 10.09
N LEU A 45 -1.66 -14.55 9.13
CA LEU A 45 -0.33 -14.46 8.53
C LEU A 45 0.41 -13.27 9.13
N LYS A 46 1.67 -13.46 9.52
CA LYS A 46 2.56 -12.36 9.86
C LYS A 46 3.07 -11.75 8.57
N LEU A 47 2.76 -10.48 8.37
CA LEU A 47 3.18 -9.70 7.21
C LEU A 47 4.25 -8.70 7.64
N LYS A 48 5.29 -8.57 6.83
CA LYS A 48 6.34 -7.56 6.97
C LYS A 48 6.27 -6.58 5.82
N VAL A 49 6.21 -5.30 6.14
CA VAL A 49 6.30 -4.22 5.14
C VAL A 49 7.69 -4.23 4.53
N LYS A 50 7.74 -4.42 3.22
CA LYS A 50 8.96 -4.42 2.43
C LYS A 50 9.23 -3.05 1.85
N SER A 51 8.21 -2.41 1.30
CA SER A 51 8.31 -1.05 0.81
C SER A 51 6.97 -0.33 0.97
N LYS A 52 7.04 0.97 1.17
CA LYS A 52 5.89 1.87 1.11
C LYS A 52 6.23 3.01 0.16
N GLU A 53 5.34 3.30 -0.77
CA GLU A 53 5.50 4.32 -1.81
C GLU A 53 4.33 5.29 -1.68
N LEU A 54 4.62 6.58 -1.55
CA LEU A 54 3.62 7.65 -1.52
C LEU A 54 3.60 8.31 -2.90
N LYS A 55 2.52 8.15 -3.65
CA LYS A 55 2.29 8.78 -4.93
C LYS A 55 1.22 9.85 -4.78
N ARG A 56 1.57 11.11 -4.99
CA ARG A 56 0.61 12.21 -5.07
C ARG A 56 0.37 12.52 -6.53
N VAL A 57 -0.88 12.49 -6.95
CA VAL A 57 -1.28 12.81 -8.32
C VAL A 57 -2.15 14.06 -8.25
N TYR A 58 -1.64 15.14 -8.83
CA TYR A 58 -2.36 16.38 -8.99
C TYR A 58 -2.83 16.50 -10.44
N LEU A 59 -4.13 16.39 -10.67
CA LEU A 59 -4.75 16.55 -11.99
C LEU A 59 -5.29 17.97 -12.10
N ALA A 60 -4.49 18.85 -12.70
CA ALA A 60 -4.82 20.27 -12.84
C ALA A 60 -6.10 20.53 -13.63
N GLU A 61 -6.45 19.65 -14.58
CA GLU A 61 -7.66 19.75 -15.42
C GLU A 61 -8.95 19.40 -14.66
N GLU A 62 -8.89 18.52 -13.66
CA GLU A 62 -10.06 18.07 -12.88
C GLU A 62 -10.14 18.72 -11.49
N ASN A 63 -9.17 19.57 -11.13
CA ASN A 63 -8.99 20.11 -9.77
C ASN A 63 -9.00 19.01 -8.69
N ASP A 64 -8.59 17.80 -9.06
CA ASP A 64 -8.61 16.63 -8.18
C ASP A 64 -7.22 16.35 -7.62
N ASP A 65 -7.17 16.32 -6.29
CA ASP A 65 -5.96 16.09 -5.52
C ASP A 65 -6.06 14.72 -4.85
N SER A 66 -5.43 13.73 -5.49
CA SER A 66 -5.48 12.33 -5.08
C SER A 66 -4.12 11.86 -4.56
N GLN A 67 -4.14 11.19 -3.43
CA GLN A 67 -2.97 10.61 -2.80
C GLN A 67 -3.13 9.08 -2.81
N THR A 68 -2.18 8.37 -3.40
CA THR A 68 -2.12 6.91 -3.38
C THR A 68 -0.91 6.44 -2.60
N ILE A 69 -1.11 5.63 -1.58
CA ILE A 69 -0.07 4.95 -0.84
C ILE A 69 -0.03 3.50 -1.31
N ILE A 70 1.12 3.01 -1.78
CA ILE A 70 1.30 1.61 -2.17
C ILE A 70 2.21 0.95 -1.13
N VAL A 71 1.70 -0.04 -0.41
CA VAL A 71 2.42 -0.78 0.63
C VAL A 71 2.65 -2.20 0.15
N LYS A 72 3.90 -2.55 -0.17
CA LYS A 72 4.28 -3.92 -0.51
C LYS A 72 4.65 -4.66 0.76
N VAL A 73 4.01 -5.78 1.01
CA VAL A 73 4.23 -6.62 2.19
C VAL A 73 4.57 -8.05 1.77
N VAL A 74 5.33 -8.76 2.61
CA VAL A 74 5.67 -10.18 2.42
C VAL A 74 5.27 -10.96 3.66
N VAL A 75 4.84 -12.20 3.46
CA VAL A 75 4.61 -13.14 4.57
C VAL A 75 5.95 -13.55 5.18
N ILE A 76 6.03 -13.59 6.51
CA ILE A 76 7.18 -14.07 7.29
C ILE A 76 6.81 -15.21 8.22
#